data_AF-A0A8S0TWQ1-F1
#
_entry.id   AF-A0A8S0TWQ1-F1
#
_cell.length_a   1.000
_cell.length_b   1.000
_cell.length_c   1.000
_cell.angle_alpha   90.00
_cell.angle_beta   90.00
_cell.angle_gamma   90.00
#
_symmetry.space_group_name_H-M   'P 1'
#
loop_
_entity.id
_entity.type
_entity.pdbx_description
1 polymer ?
#
loop_
_entity_poly.entity_id
_entity_poly.type
_entity_poly.pdbx_seq_one_letter_code
_entity_poly.pdbx_strand_id
1 'polypeptide(L)'
;MGRGHILTHSEDVNCHDLYWRDEKHCKVCHTTFELDFDLEERYAIHSAVCQDSTNINKYHRQRLLSSQLQALKAAIYAIETVLPDDAFLGPWKKSAHNLWVNRLRRSSSLAEFLQVLADFISAINEDWFYQLNDEDWFYQLNDELHLNCLLDEIFASFPSMPQTSSAVALWLVKLDLLVAPYIGRVQSQNKARSVG
;
A
#
# COMPACT_ATOMS: atom_id res chain seq x y z
N MET A 1 17.18 30.29 -16.48
CA MET A 1 16.20 30.14 -17.58
C MET A 1 16.29 28.71 -18.07
N GLY A 2 15.20 27.96 -17.93
CA GLY A 2 15.09 26.55 -18.29
C GLY A 2 13.72 26.11 -17.81
N ARG A 3 12.68 26.59 -18.49
CA ARG A 3 11.28 26.32 -18.14
C ARG A 3 11.04 24.82 -18.31
N GLY A 4 10.70 24.14 -17.22
CA GLY A 4 10.26 22.76 -17.27
C GLY A 4 9.05 22.64 -18.19
N HIS A 5 9.18 21.90 -19.28
CA HIS A 5 8.08 21.53 -20.14
C HIS A 5 7.51 20.21 -19.63
N ILE A 6 6.26 20.26 -19.17
CA ILE A 6 5.41 19.09 -19.02
C ILE A 6 5.11 18.61 -20.44
N LEU A 7 5.72 17.49 -20.85
CA LEU A 7 5.34 16.83 -22.09
C LEU A 7 4.14 15.91 -21.80
N THR A 8 2.95 16.49 -21.86
CA THR A 8 1.71 15.76 -22.08
C THR A 8 1.59 15.48 -23.58
N HIS A 9 1.74 14.23 -24.02
CA HIS A 9 0.98 13.70 -25.17
C HIS A 9 1.19 12.17 -25.33
N SER A 10 0.20 11.40 -24.89
CA SER A 10 -0.63 10.58 -25.79
C SER A 10 -1.98 10.40 -25.10
N GLU A 11 -3.04 10.64 -25.84
CA GLU A 11 -4.40 10.85 -25.35
C GLU A 11 -5.01 9.63 -24.62
N ASP A 12 -5.67 9.92 -23.51
CA ASP A 12 -6.83 9.22 -22.94
C ASP A 12 -6.70 7.83 -22.31
N VAL A 13 -5.72 7.62 -21.42
CA VAL A 13 -5.93 6.76 -20.25
C VAL A 13 -5.18 7.32 -19.03
N ASN A 14 -5.89 7.85 -18.04
CA ASN A 14 -5.33 8.16 -16.74
C ASN A 14 -4.98 6.83 -16.02
N CYS A 15 -3.74 6.34 -16.15
CA CYS A 15 -3.26 5.15 -15.43
C CYS A 15 -3.14 5.55 -13.95
N HIS A 16 -4.17 5.23 -13.16
CA HIS A 16 -4.13 5.30 -11.71
C HIS A 16 -3.49 4.05 -11.07
N ASP A 17 -2.88 3.18 -11.89
CA ASP A 17 -2.40 1.86 -11.46
C ASP A 17 -1.19 1.97 -10.54
N LEU A 18 -1.18 1.11 -9.52
CA LEU A 18 -0.08 1.06 -8.57
C LEU A 18 1.09 0.34 -9.20
N TYR A 19 2.20 1.05 -9.29
CA TYR A 19 3.46 0.53 -9.77
C TYR A 19 4.17 -0.25 -8.67
N TRP A 20 4.55 -1.49 -8.98
CA TRP A 20 5.35 -2.33 -8.10
C TRP A 20 6.83 -2.18 -8.43
N ARG A 21 7.75 -2.28 -7.45
CA ARG A 21 9.20 -2.05 -7.70
C ARG A 21 9.79 -2.94 -8.81
N ASP A 22 9.19 -4.10 -9.08
CA ASP A 22 9.60 -5.02 -10.13
C ASP A 22 9.16 -4.60 -11.54
N GLU A 23 8.37 -3.53 -11.70
CA GLU A 23 7.57 -3.35 -12.91
C GLU A 23 8.18 -2.65 -14.13
N LYS A 24 9.33 -2.00 -14.18
CA LYS A 24 9.86 -1.26 -15.36
C LYS A 24 8.96 -0.18 -16.02
N HIS A 25 7.69 -0.42 -16.37
CA HIS A 25 6.73 0.55 -16.90
C HIS A 25 5.27 0.20 -16.54
N CYS A 26 4.34 1.18 -16.48
CA CYS A 26 2.90 0.88 -16.40
C CYS A 26 2.50 0.08 -17.65
N LYS A 27 1.85 -1.09 -17.51
CA LYS A 27 1.42 -1.91 -18.68
C LYS A 27 0.23 -1.31 -19.45
N VAL A 28 -0.30 -0.19 -18.97
CA VAL A 28 -1.48 0.49 -19.52
C VAL A 28 -1.08 1.80 -20.23
N CYS A 29 -0.34 2.69 -19.56
CA CYS A 29 0.14 3.94 -20.16
C CYS A 29 1.61 3.89 -20.60
N HIS A 30 2.32 2.79 -20.35
CA HIS A 30 3.74 2.63 -20.67
C HIS A 30 4.63 3.75 -20.13
N THR A 31 4.20 4.49 -19.10
CA THR A 31 5.05 5.48 -18.46
C THR A 31 6.12 4.76 -17.64
N THR A 32 7.38 5.08 -17.94
CA THR A 32 8.58 4.73 -17.18
C THR A 32 8.89 5.81 -16.17
N PHE A 33 9.41 5.42 -15.01
CA PHE A 33 9.87 6.36 -13.99
C PHE A 33 11.30 5.98 -13.58
N GLU A 34 12.23 6.89 -13.91
CA GLU A 34 13.69 6.85 -13.73
C GLU A 34 14.42 5.74 -14.50
N LEU A 35 15.03 6.13 -15.63
CA LEU A 35 16.04 5.35 -16.33
C LEU A 35 17.38 6.10 -16.21
N ASP A 36 18.36 5.45 -15.59
CA ASP A 36 19.77 5.80 -15.78
C ASP A 36 20.09 5.66 -17.28
N PHE A 37 20.99 6.48 -17.85
CA PHE A 37 21.17 6.60 -19.32
C PHE A 37 21.42 5.26 -20.04
N ASP A 38 21.98 4.27 -19.34
CA ASP A 38 22.28 2.92 -19.86
C ASP A 38 21.03 2.00 -19.98
N LEU A 39 19.90 2.43 -19.41
CA LEU A 39 18.62 1.71 -19.42
C LEU A 39 17.66 2.19 -20.52
N GLU A 40 17.97 3.30 -21.21
CA GLU A 40 17.12 3.90 -22.24
C GLU A 40 17.11 3.07 -23.54
N GLU A 41 18.25 2.51 -23.95
CA GLU A 41 18.35 1.60 -25.11
C GLU A 41 17.63 0.26 -24.84
N ARG A 42 17.80 -0.29 -23.64
CA ARG A 42 17.08 -1.50 -23.20
C ARG A 42 15.58 -1.26 -23.09
N TYR A 43 15.18 -0.03 -22.75
CA TYR A 43 13.79 0.37 -22.71
C TYR A 43 13.19 0.51 -24.11
N ALA A 44 13.92 1.09 -25.07
CA ALA A 44 13.49 1.15 -26.46
C ALA A 44 13.19 -0.25 -27.01
N ILE A 45 14.08 -1.22 -26.79
CA ILE A 45 13.90 -2.62 -27.19
C ILE A 45 12.70 -3.25 -26.47
N HIS A 46 12.57 -3.08 -25.16
CA HIS A 46 11.44 -3.60 -24.37
C HIS A 46 10.10 -2.99 -24.80
N SER A 47 10.07 -1.69 -25.11
CA SER A 47 8.88 -0.97 -25.57
C SER A 47 8.40 -1.47 -26.92
N ALA A 48 9.32 -1.73 -27.85
CA ALA A 48 9.03 -2.31 -29.16
C ALA A 48 8.48 -3.73 -29.03
N VAL A 49 9.12 -4.57 -28.20
CA VAL A 49 8.66 -5.95 -27.91
C VAL A 49 7.30 -5.96 -27.21
N CYS A 50 7.04 -5.00 -26.32
CA CYS A 50 5.76 -4.91 -25.63
C CYS A 50 4.63 -4.44 -26.56
N GLN A 51 4.92 -3.53 -27.50
CA GLN A 51 3.97 -3.09 -28.54
C GLN A 51 3.64 -4.22 -29.53
N ASP A 52 4.61 -5.02 -29.93
CA ASP A 52 4.39 -6.12 -30.89
C ASP A 52 3.55 -7.29 -30.34
N SER A 53 3.39 -7.39 -29.02
CA SER A 53 2.57 -8.42 -28.36
C SER A 53 1.05 -8.12 -28.37
N THR A 54 0.59 -7.06 -29.06
CA THR A 54 -0.77 -6.50 -28.95
C THR A 54 -1.87 -7.32 -29.66
N ASN A 55 -2.23 -8.46 -29.06
CA ASN A 55 -3.61 -8.96 -29.05
C ASN A 55 -4.31 -8.69 -27.68
N ILE A 56 -3.58 -8.06 -26.76
CA ILE A 56 -3.97 -7.83 -25.35
C ILE A 56 -4.70 -6.48 -25.17
N ASN A 57 -4.69 -5.62 -26.20
CA ASN A 57 -5.22 -4.25 -26.15
C ASN A 57 -6.75 -4.18 -25.87
N LYS A 58 -7.51 -5.25 -26.17
CA LYS A 58 -8.93 -5.36 -25.78
C LYS A 58 -9.13 -5.60 -24.27
N TYR A 59 -8.21 -6.31 -23.62
CA TYR A 59 -8.26 -6.62 -22.19
C TYR A 59 -7.76 -5.46 -21.31
N HIS A 60 -6.86 -4.62 -21.82
CA HIS A 60 -6.27 -3.52 -21.04
C HIS A 60 -7.24 -2.36 -20.80
N ARG A 61 -8.11 -2.05 -21.77
CA ARG A 61 -9.20 -1.06 -21.57
C ARG A 61 -10.24 -1.53 -20.55
N GLN A 62 -10.33 -2.85 -20.30
CA GLN A 62 -11.21 -3.47 -19.29
C GLN A 62 -10.57 -3.56 -17.89
N ARG A 63 -9.26 -3.29 -17.76
CA ARG A 63 -8.50 -3.44 -16.51
C ARG A 63 -8.02 -2.10 -15.94
N LEU A 64 -8.70 -1.02 -16.30
CA LEU A 64 -8.60 0.23 -15.55
C LEU A 64 -9.37 0.03 -14.26
N LEU A 65 -8.66 -0.28 -13.17
CA LEU A 65 -9.27 -0.26 -11.86
C LEU A 65 -9.77 1.16 -11.58
N SER A 66 -10.84 1.28 -10.81
CA SER A 66 -11.25 2.60 -10.35
C SER A 66 -10.10 3.21 -9.54
N SER A 67 -9.88 4.52 -9.69
CA SER A 67 -8.91 5.28 -8.90
C SER A 67 -9.09 5.05 -7.40
N GLN A 68 -10.32 4.80 -6.96
CA GLN A 68 -10.66 4.42 -5.59
C GLN A 68 -10.02 3.09 -5.17
N LEU A 69 -10.16 2.04 -5.97
CA LEU A 69 -9.60 0.72 -5.64
C LEU A 69 -8.07 0.78 -5.59
N GLN A 70 -7.43 1.52 -6.50
CA GLN A 70 -5.99 1.73 -6.46
C GLN A 70 -5.55 2.53 -5.23
N ALA A 71 -6.28 3.58 -4.84
CA ALA A 71 -5.99 4.29 -3.60
C ALA A 71 -6.08 3.38 -2.37
N LEU A 72 -7.10 2.52 -2.29
CA LEU A 72 -7.25 1.55 -1.19
C LEU A 72 -6.10 0.53 -1.15
N LYS A 73 -5.69 0.02 -2.31
CA LYS A 73 -4.53 -0.87 -2.44
C LYS A 73 -3.23 -0.19 -2.01
N ALA A 74 -3.08 1.11 -2.29
CA ALA A 74 -1.91 1.87 -1.89
C ALA A 74 -1.87 2.06 -0.38
N ALA A 75 -3.01 2.42 0.21
CA ALA A 75 -3.15 2.67 1.64
C ALA A 75 -2.79 1.43 2.47
N ILE A 76 -3.37 0.26 2.16
CA ILE A 76 -3.05 -0.97 2.89
C ILE A 76 -1.58 -1.39 2.72
N TYR A 77 -1.01 -1.19 1.53
CA TYR A 77 0.39 -1.50 1.29
C TYR A 77 1.32 -0.56 2.07
N ALA A 78 0.98 0.73 2.14
CA ALA A 78 1.74 1.70 2.93
C ALA A 78 1.74 1.34 4.42
N ILE A 79 0.56 0.97 4.98
CA ILE A 79 0.43 0.53 6.37
C ILE A 79 1.25 -0.75 6.62
N GLU A 80 1.22 -1.73 5.70
CA GLU A 80 1.99 -2.96 5.84
C GLU A 80 3.50 -2.68 5.91
N THR A 81 4.02 -1.80 5.05
CA THR A 81 5.46 -1.54 4.97
C THR A 81 6.07 -0.85 6.20
N VAL A 82 5.25 -0.24 7.04
CA VAL A 82 5.70 0.42 8.27
C VAL A 82 5.58 -0.48 9.51
N LEU A 83 4.80 -1.55 9.44
CA LEU A 83 4.67 -2.51 10.54
C LEU A 83 5.92 -3.39 10.63
N PRO A 84 6.45 -3.61 11.84
CA PRO A 84 7.57 -4.53 12.02
C PRO A 84 7.10 -6.00 12.02
N ASP A 85 8.06 -6.92 11.85
CA ASP A 85 7.78 -8.37 11.75
C ASP A 85 7.05 -8.95 12.98
N ASP A 86 7.25 -8.36 14.17
CA ASP A 86 6.62 -8.75 15.44
C ASP A 86 5.15 -8.28 15.58
N ALA A 87 4.72 -7.34 14.73
CA ALA A 87 3.31 -6.94 14.63
C ALA A 87 2.43 -7.98 13.92
N PHE A 88 3.03 -9.06 13.41
CA PHE A 88 2.32 -10.14 12.73
C PHE A 88 2.36 -11.45 13.54
N LEU A 89 1.34 -12.30 13.33
CA LEU A 89 1.22 -13.60 13.96
C LEU A 89 2.23 -14.59 13.39
N GLY A 90 3.17 -14.98 14.25
CA GLY A 90 4.38 -15.65 13.81
C GLY A 90 5.19 -14.75 12.87
N PRO A 91 6.32 -15.23 12.32
CA PRO A 91 6.95 -14.51 11.24
C PRO A 91 5.97 -14.57 10.07
N TRP A 92 5.35 -13.45 9.69
CA TRP A 92 4.64 -13.27 8.42
C TRP A 92 5.56 -13.75 7.30
N LYS A 93 5.46 -15.06 7.00
CA LYS A 93 6.55 -15.76 6.32
C LYS A 93 6.71 -15.11 4.97
N LYS A 94 7.94 -14.98 4.49
CA LYS A 94 8.23 -14.41 3.17
C LYS A 94 7.32 -14.99 2.07
N SER A 95 6.94 -16.26 2.16
CA SER A 95 5.94 -16.89 1.27
C SER A 95 4.50 -16.38 1.45
N ALA A 96 4.01 -16.22 2.69
CA ALA A 96 2.67 -15.68 2.98
C ALA A 96 2.57 -14.20 2.55
N HIS A 97 3.56 -13.39 2.91
CA HIS A 97 3.70 -12.01 2.44
C HIS A 97 3.67 -11.93 0.92
N ASN A 98 4.52 -12.71 0.23
CA ASN A 98 4.57 -12.70 -1.24
C ASN A 98 3.25 -13.12 -1.88
N LEU A 99 2.53 -14.09 -1.30
CA LEU A 99 1.21 -14.48 -1.77
C LEU A 99 0.19 -13.35 -1.58
N TRP A 100 0.21 -12.70 -0.42
CA TRP A 100 -0.66 -11.58 -0.11
C TRP A 100 -0.41 -10.39 -1.06
N VAL A 101 0.85 -9.99 -1.26
CA VAL A 101 1.24 -8.94 -2.23
C VAL A 101 0.75 -9.28 -3.64
N ASN A 102 0.91 -10.52 -4.08
CA ASN A 102 0.45 -10.95 -5.39
C ASN A 102 -1.08 -10.91 -5.51
N ARG A 103 -1.82 -11.27 -4.46
CA ARG A 103 -3.28 -11.16 -4.43
C ARG A 103 -3.73 -9.70 -4.43
N LEU A 104 -3.09 -8.84 -3.63
CA LEU A 104 -3.34 -7.41 -3.59
C LEU A 104 -3.12 -6.80 -4.98
N ARG A 105 -2.03 -7.13 -5.67
CA ARG A 105 -1.77 -6.67 -7.05
C ARG A 105 -2.86 -7.11 -8.03
N ARG A 106 -3.32 -8.35 -7.93
CA ARG A 106 -4.29 -8.96 -8.87
C ARG A 106 -5.75 -8.58 -8.58
N SER A 107 -6.06 -8.10 -7.37
CA SER A 107 -7.42 -7.69 -7.02
C SER A 107 -7.92 -6.60 -7.98
N SER A 108 -9.12 -6.85 -8.50
CA SER A 108 -9.77 -6.06 -9.55
C SER A 108 -11.15 -5.54 -9.15
N SER A 109 -11.68 -6.05 -8.05
CA SER A 109 -12.95 -5.62 -7.46
C SER A 109 -12.80 -5.30 -5.98
N LEU A 110 -13.76 -4.55 -5.43
CA LEU A 110 -13.82 -4.26 -4.00
C LEU A 110 -13.98 -5.55 -3.16
N ALA A 111 -14.73 -6.54 -3.65
CA ALA A 111 -14.91 -7.81 -2.95
C ALA A 111 -13.59 -8.60 -2.85
N GLU A 112 -12.82 -8.69 -3.95
CA GLU A 112 -11.49 -9.30 -3.92
C GLU A 112 -10.54 -8.52 -3.00
N PHE A 113 -10.61 -7.18 -3.00
CA PHE A 113 -9.83 -6.37 -2.09
C PHE A 113 -10.19 -6.62 -0.62
N LEU A 114 -11.48 -6.74 -0.28
CA LEU A 114 -11.93 -7.04 1.07
C LEU A 114 -11.42 -8.41 1.55
N GLN A 115 -11.31 -9.40 0.68
CA GLN A 115 -10.68 -10.69 1.01
C GLN A 115 -9.18 -10.51 1.32
N VAL A 116 -8.47 -9.72 0.51
CA VAL A 116 -7.05 -9.42 0.75
C VAL A 116 -6.84 -8.62 2.05
N LEU A 117 -7.77 -7.71 2.36
CA LEU A 117 -7.76 -6.97 3.62
C LEU A 117 -8.07 -7.89 4.81
N ALA A 118 -8.99 -8.84 4.68
CA ALA A 118 -9.26 -9.84 5.71
C ALA A 118 -8.05 -10.75 5.95
N ASP A 119 -7.37 -11.21 4.89
CA ASP A 119 -6.12 -11.97 4.98
C ASP A 119 -5.06 -11.18 5.78
N PHE A 120 -4.93 -9.88 5.49
CA PHE A 120 -4.01 -8.99 6.21
C PHE A 120 -4.36 -8.86 7.70
N ILE A 121 -5.62 -8.54 8.02
CA ILE A 121 -6.08 -8.39 9.41
C ILE A 121 -5.89 -9.68 10.20
N SER A 122 -6.20 -10.83 9.59
CA SER A 122 -6.02 -12.13 10.24
C SER A 122 -4.56 -12.47 10.55
N ALA A 123 -3.61 -11.79 9.91
CA ALA A 123 -2.20 -11.96 10.13
C ALA A 123 -1.62 -10.97 11.15
N ILE A 124 -2.35 -9.90 11.48
CA ILE A 124 -1.94 -8.94 12.49
C ILE A 124 -2.02 -9.58 13.87
N ASN A 125 -1.00 -9.34 14.69
CA ASN A 125 -0.99 -9.70 16.10
C ASN A 125 -1.62 -8.57 16.92
N GLU A 126 -2.90 -8.70 17.31
CA GLU A 126 -3.61 -7.70 18.11
C GLU A 126 -2.88 -7.41 19.45
N ASP A 127 -2.29 -8.44 20.07
CA ASP A 127 -1.53 -8.31 21.33
C ASP A 127 -0.31 -7.40 21.20
N TRP A 128 0.25 -7.26 20.00
CA TRP A 128 1.38 -6.36 19.75
C TRP A 128 0.99 -4.90 19.95
N PHE A 129 -0.22 -4.51 19.51
CA PHE A 129 -0.72 -3.15 19.72
C PHE A 129 -0.97 -2.86 21.20
N TYR A 130 -1.44 -3.83 21.98
CA TYR A 130 -1.58 -3.67 23.43
C TYR A 130 -0.24 -3.50 24.14
N GLN A 131 0.80 -4.25 23.73
CA GLN A 131 2.14 -4.14 24.32
C GLN A 131 2.82 -2.80 24.02
N LEU A 132 2.52 -2.17 22.89
CA LEU A 132 3.00 -0.82 22.60
C LEU A 132 2.46 0.23 23.59
N ASN A 133 1.30 -0.02 24.17
CA ASN A 133 0.60 0.93 25.04
C ASN A 133 1.18 0.95 26.46
N ASP A 134 1.83 -0.14 26.89
CA ASP A 134 2.45 -0.27 28.22
C ASP A 134 3.76 0.52 28.38
N GLU A 135 4.32 1.10 27.31
CA GLU A 135 5.55 1.89 27.38
C GLU A 135 5.29 3.40 27.57
N ASP A 136 5.88 4.00 28.62
CA ASP A 136 5.76 5.38 29.14
C ASP A 136 5.69 6.57 28.13
N TRP A 137 6.06 6.37 26.85
CA TRP A 137 5.96 7.40 25.80
C TRP A 137 4.56 7.51 25.16
N PHE A 138 3.73 6.48 25.33
CA PHE A 138 2.41 6.37 24.73
C PHE A 138 1.38 7.37 25.32
N TYR A 139 1.59 7.80 26.58
CA TYR A 139 0.79 8.81 27.29
C TYR A 139 0.73 10.20 26.66
N GLN A 140 1.55 10.49 25.64
CA GLN A 140 1.67 11.83 25.06
C GLN A 140 0.70 12.07 23.88
N LEU A 141 0.11 11.01 23.31
CA LEU A 141 -1.03 11.10 22.38
C LEU A 141 -2.32 10.74 23.12
N ASN A 142 -2.98 11.74 23.72
CA ASN A 142 -4.36 11.73 24.23
C ASN A 142 -4.95 10.37 24.71
N ASP A 143 -5.05 10.23 26.03
CA ASP A 143 -5.96 9.33 26.75
C ASP A 143 -5.86 7.85 26.34
N GLU A 144 -5.08 7.06 27.08
CA GLU A 144 -4.92 5.61 26.88
C GLU A 144 -6.25 4.85 26.74
N LEU A 145 -7.28 5.34 27.43
CA LEU A 145 -8.64 4.80 27.36
C LEU A 145 -9.21 4.91 25.93
N HIS A 146 -8.87 5.97 25.21
CA HIS A 146 -9.35 6.22 23.85
C HIS A 146 -8.69 5.28 22.84
N LEU A 147 -7.38 4.97 22.94
CA LEU A 147 -6.73 4.12 21.94
C LEU A 147 -7.03 2.62 22.13
N ASN A 148 -7.14 2.13 23.36
CA ASN A 148 -7.60 0.76 23.61
C ASN A 148 -9.04 0.57 23.12
N CYS A 149 -9.93 1.52 23.43
CA CYS A 149 -11.30 1.51 22.88
C CYS A 149 -11.30 1.63 21.35
N LEU A 150 -10.39 2.41 20.76
CA LEU A 150 -10.26 2.54 19.31
C LEU A 150 -9.77 1.23 18.66
N LEU A 151 -8.81 0.54 19.28
CA LEU A 151 -8.29 -0.75 18.83
C LEU A 151 -9.44 -1.77 18.81
N ASP A 152 -10.12 -1.96 19.93
CA ASP A 152 -11.29 -2.84 20.02
C ASP A 152 -12.35 -2.47 18.98
N GLU A 153 -12.66 -1.18 18.82
CA GLU A 153 -13.62 -0.70 17.83
C GLU A 153 -13.18 -1.02 16.39
N ILE A 154 -11.90 -0.86 16.06
CA ILE A 154 -11.38 -1.09 14.70
C ILE A 154 -11.50 -2.57 14.34
N PHE A 155 -11.00 -3.48 15.17
CA PHE A 155 -11.04 -4.91 14.88
C PHE A 155 -12.47 -5.46 14.95
N ALA A 156 -13.29 -5.03 15.92
CA ALA A 156 -14.69 -5.47 16.03
C ALA A 156 -15.59 -4.90 14.92
N SER A 157 -15.28 -3.71 14.38
CA SER A 157 -16.08 -3.10 13.31
C SER A 157 -15.82 -3.71 11.93
N PHE A 158 -14.65 -4.34 11.70
CA PHE A 158 -14.30 -4.88 10.38
C PHE A 158 -15.34 -5.85 9.79
N PRO A 159 -15.85 -6.87 10.53
CA PRO A 159 -16.83 -7.82 9.98
C PRO A 159 -18.21 -7.20 9.70
N SER A 160 -18.56 -6.14 10.41
CA SER A 160 -19.87 -5.48 10.31
C SER A 160 -19.87 -4.21 9.46
N MET A 161 -18.68 -3.80 8.99
CA MET A 161 -18.50 -2.60 8.19
C MET A 161 -19.22 -2.73 6.83
N PRO A 162 -19.89 -1.66 6.35
CA PRO A 162 -20.44 -1.64 5.00
C PRO A 162 -19.37 -1.92 3.94
N GLN A 163 -19.69 -2.79 2.97
CA GLN A 163 -18.78 -3.15 1.87
C GLN A 163 -18.76 -2.08 0.77
N THR A 164 -18.37 -0.86 1.15
CA THR A 164 -18.25 0.30 0.26
C THR A 164 -16.84 0.88 0.32
N SER A 165 -16.34 1.46 -0.78
CA SER A 165 -15.00 2.04 -0.83
C SER A 165 -14.78 3.09 0.28
N SER A 166 -15.79 3.91 0.58
CA SER A 166 -15.69 4.97 1.60
C SER A 166 -15.58 4.42 3.02
N ALA A 167 -16.34 3.38 3.36
CA ALA A 167 -16.25 2.76 4.68
C ALA A 167 -14.88 2.09 4.87
N VAL A 168 -14.42 1.37 3.84
CA VAL A 168 -13.08 0.75 3.83
C VAL A 168 -11.97 1.79 3.95
N ALA A 169 -12.07 2.91 3.23
CA ALA A 169 -11.11 4.00 3.33
C ALA A 169 -11.06 4.58 4.76
N LEU A 170 -12.22 4.82 5.38
CA LEU A 170 -12.29 5.30 6.76
C LEU A 170 -11.66 4.31 7.74
N TRP A 171 -11.92 3.01 7.55
CA TRP A 171 -11.34 1.96 8.38
C TRP A 171 -9.81 1.91 8.24
N LEU A 172 -9.27 2.03 7.02
CA LEU A 172 -7.81 2.10 6.80
C LEU A 172 -7.18 3.33 7.45
N VAL A 173 -7.86 4.49 7.44
CA VAL A 173 -7.41 5.69 8.17
C VAL A 173 -7.36 5.43 9.68
N LYS A 174 -8.38 4.78 10.24
CA LYS A 174 -8.39 4.40 11.65
C LYS A 174 -7.23 3.45 12.00
N LEU A 175 -6.95 2.48 11.13
CA LEU A 175 -5.81 1.58 11.29
C LEU A 175 -4.46 2.34 11.20
N ASP A 176 -4.29 3.24 10.24
CA ASP A 176 -3.07 4.06 10.09
C ASP A 176 -2.80 4.92 11.34
N LEU A 177 -3.86 5.45 11.96
CA LEU A 177 -3.77 6.17 13.24
C LEU A 177 -3.24 5.30 14.39
N LEU A 178 -3.54 4.00 14.41
CA LEU A 178 -2.96 3.06 15.40
C LEU A 178 -1.46 2.83 15.16
N VAL A 179 -1.03 2.89 13.90
CA VAL A 179 0.38 2.62 13.53
C VAL A 179 1.25 3.88 13.64
N ALA A 180 0.68 5.07 13.50
CA ALA A 180 1.41 6.34 13.54
C ALA A 180 2.32 6.55 14.78
N PRO A 181 1.91 6.20 16.01
CA PRO A 181 2.77 6.32 17.20
C PRO A 181 4.07 5.51 17.09
N TYR A 182 4.01 4.32 16.49
CA TYR A 182 5.17 3.46 16.28
C TYR A 182 6.18 4.11 15.32
N ILE A 183 5.72 4.71 14.22
CA ILE A 183 6.60 5.41 13.26
C ILE A 183 7.35 6.55 13.96
N GLY A 184 6.65 7.30 14.82
CA GLY A 184 7.26 8.36 15.64
C GLY A 184 8.36 7.84 16.58
N ARG A 185 8.15 6.66 17.19
CA ARG A 185 9.15 5.99 18.04
C ARG A 185 10.42 5.63 17.26
N VAL A 186 10.27 4.96 16.12
CA VAL A 186 11.41 4.53 15.28
C VAL A 186 12.24 5.71 14.82
N GLN A 187 11.59 6.80 14.39
CA GLN A 187 12.29 8.02 13.97
C GLN A 187 13.05 8.69 15.12
N SER A 188 12.46 8.76 16.31
CA SER A 188 13.08 9.35 17.50
C SER A 188 14.31 8.56 17.97
N GLN A 189 14.22 7.22 17.97
CA GLN A 189 15.34 6.33 18.34
C GLN A 189 16.50 6.43 17.33
N ASN A 190 16.21 6.49 16.03
CA ASN A 190 17.23 6.67 14.99
C ASN A 190 17.94 8.04 15.09
N LYS A 191 17.21 9.09 15.50
CA LYS A 191 17.79 10.41 15.76
C LYS A 191 18.70 10.41 17.00
N ALA A 192 18.34 9.71 18.06
CA ALA A 192 19.19 9.58 19.25
C ALA A 192 20.49 8.80 18.97
N ARG A 193 20.44 7.77 18.11
CA ARG A 193 21.60 6.95 17.72
C ARG A 193 22.57 7.62 16.74
N SER A 194 22.14 8.65 16.02
CA SER A 194 23.00 9.38 15.06
C SER A 194 23.72 10.59 15.68
N VAL A 195 23.43 10.90 16.93
CA VAL A 195 24.01 12.05 17.68
C VAL A 195 25.00 11.59 18.77
N GLY A 196 25.12 10.28 19.02
CA GLY A 196 26.13 9.68 19.91
C GLY A 196 27.21 8.94 19.13
#